data_AF-A0A0Q6WSJ2-F1
#
_entry.id   AF-A0A0Q6WSJ2-F1
#
_cell.length_a   1.000
_cell.length_b   1.000
_cell.length_c   1.000
_cell.angle_alpha   90.00
_cell.angle_beta   90.00
_cell.angle_gamma   90.00
#
_symmetry.space_group_name_H-M   'P 1'
#
loop_
_entity.id
_entity.type
_entity.pdbx_description
1 polymer ?
#
loop_
_entity_poly.entity_id
_entity_poly.type
_entity_poly.pdbx_seq_one_letter_code
_entity_poly.pdbx_strand_id
1 'polypeptide(L)'
;MLETDHLLRYWTDSQWAANVLMLMHLLGAMVLGLLLGYERAYHGRAAGMRTYALVCMASCAVTILVGYPDQWFGGHMAGGSLPQFTDPTRVIQGVVTGIGFLCAGVIMREGMNISGLTTAASMWAASAIGIVLGMGFYFAAIALTLLCATLMMWGAKLESRLPSHPAIAVTLRGESGRRFTQAELAEFADGLGYRFAPGSLSIEKQGDHEEWRFVCTAKQNFKGQTLCRFTGRLHELPGVAGYRVTHARN
;
A
#
# COMPACT_ATOMS: atom_id res chain seq x y z
N MET A 1 10.03 -46.60 18.49
CA MET A 1 9.31 -45.65 19.38
C MET A 1 10.25 -44.49 19.61
N LEU A 2 9.81 -43.24 19.38
CA LEU A 2 10.59 -42.06 19.76
C LEU A 2 10.70 -42.07 21.29
N GLU A 3 11.85 -42.47 21.84
CA GLU A 3 12.09 -42.37 23.28
C GLU A 3 11.99 -40.89 23.68
N THR A 4 11.20 -40.59 24.69
CA THR A 4 10.98 -39.24 25.22
C THR A 4 12.30 -38.55 25.61
N ASP A 5 13.32 -39.34 25.96
CA ASP A 5 14.67 -38.86 26.28
C ASP A 5 15.41 -38.27 25.07
N HIS A 6 15.13 -38.73 23.86
CA HIS A 6 15.69 -38.14 22.63
C HIS A 6 15.07 -36.77 22.33
N LEU A 7 13.80 -36.56 22.64
CA LEU A 7 13.13 -35.26 22.47
C LEU A 7 13.62 -34.24 23.51
N LEU A 8 13.84 -34.67 24.75
CA LEU A 8 14.35 -33.82 25.82
C LEU A 8 15.83 -33.42 25.62
N ARG A 9 16.63 -34.25 24.94
CA ARG A 9 18.04 -33.96 24.62
C ARG A 9 18.25 -33.23 23.29
N TYR A 10 17.20 -33.02 22.50
CA TYR A 10 17.33 -32.34 21.22
C TYR A 10 17.73 -30.88 21.37
N TRP A 11 17.29 -30.22 22.46
CA TRP A 11 17.65 -28.83 22.76
C TRP A 11 18.62 -28.71 23.94
N THR A 12 19.73 -28.01 23.73
CA THR A 12 20.64 -27.58 24.80
C THR A 12 20.13 -26.32 25.51
N ASP A 13 20.66 -26.01 26.70
CA ASP A 13 20.30 -24.79 27.45
C ASP A 13 20.53 -23.50 26.64
N SER A 14 21.59 -23.47 25.83
CA SER A 14 21.89 -22.38 24.89
C SER A 14 20.82 -22.22 23.80
N GLN A 15 20.23 -23.32 23.32
CA GLN A 15 19.16 -23.30 22.32
C GLN A 15 17.84 -22.80 22.91
N TRP A 16 17.55 -23.17 24.17
CA TRP A 16 16.42 -22.60 24.88
C TRP A 16 16.54 -21.09 25.04
N ALA A 17 17.71 -20.59 25.44
CA ALA A 17 17.95 -19.15 25.53
C ALA A 17 17.79 -18.43 24.17
N ALA A 18 18.33 -19.02 23.09
CA ALA A 18 18.16 -18.49 21.74
C ALA A 18 16.69 -18.47 21.33
N ASN A 19 15.95 -19.57 21.50
CA ASN A 19 14.53 -19.67 21.16
C ASN A 19 13.68 -18.64 21.93
N VAL A 20 13.95 -18.42 23.22
CA VAL A 20 13.28 -17.39 24.02
C VAL A 20 13.54 -16.01 23.44
N LEU A 21 14.79 -15.71 23.07
CA LEU A 21 15.14 -14.43 22.45
C LEU A 21 14.45 -14.26 21.08
N MET A 22 14.42 -15.30 20.24
CA MET A 22 13.69 -15.29 18.97
C MET A 22 12.20 -15.02 19.18
N LEU A 23 11.59 -15.65 20.19
CA LEU A 23 10.19 -15.40 20.55
C LEU A 23 9.96 -13.94 20.95
N MET A 24 10.87 -13.33 21.72
CA MET A 24 10.77 -11.91 22.09
C MET A 24 10.85 -11.00 20.87
N HIS A 25 11.70 -11.31 19.89
CA HIS A 25 11.74 -10.58 18.62
C HIS A 25 10.42 -10.70 17.85
N LEU A 26 9.85 -11.91 17.76
CA LEU A 26 8.56 -12.13 17.08
C LEU A 26 7.42 -11.39 17.75
N LEU A 27 7.36 -11.40 19.09
CA LEU A 27 6.38 -10.63 19.86
C LEU A 27 6.57 -9.12 19.65
N GLY A 28 7.82 -8.65 19.63
CA GLY A 28 8.13 -7.26 19.30
C GLY A 28 7.67 -6.88 17.89
N ALA A 29 7.93 -7.72 16.89
CA ALA A 29 7.50 -7.50 15.51
C ALA A 29 5.98 -7.48 15.39
N MET A 30 5.30 -8.36 16.12
CA MET A 30 3.84 -8.37 16.20
C MET A 30 3.31 -7.04 16.72
N VAL A 31 3.83 -6.56 17.85
CA VAL A 31 3.37 -5.31 18.48
C VAL A 31 3.64 -4.10 17.58
N LEU A 32 4.84 -4.00 17.00
CA LEU A 32 5.18 -2.90 16.09
C LEU A 32 4.33 -2.93 14.81
N GLY A 33 4.10 -4.11 14.23
CA GLY A 33 3.22 -4.28 13.08
C GLY A 33 1.76 -3.93 13.40
N LEU A 34 1.25 -4.34 14.57
CA LEU A 34 -0.09 -3.94 15.04
C LEU A 34 -0.21 -2.43 15.18
N LEU A 35 0.80 -1.78 15.77
CA LEU A 35 0.84 -0.32 15.97
C LEU A 35 0.82 0.43 14.64
N LEU A 36 1.64 0.00 13.67
CA LEU A 36 1.67 0.61 12.34
C LEU A 36 0.34 0.43 11.59
N GLY A 37 -0.27 -0.75 11.69
CA GLY A 37 -1.54 -1.06 11.03
C GLY A 37 -2.80 -0.48 11.70
N TYR A 38 -2.68 0.16 12.87
CA TYR A 38 -3.81 0.69 13.65
C TYR A 38 -4.60 1.75 12.89
N GLU A 39 -3.91 2.77 12.36
CA GLU A 39 -4.55 3.84 11.56
C GLU A 39 -5.28 3.27 10.35
N ARG A 40 -4.70 2.25 9.71
CA ARG A 40 -5.27 1.61 8.52
C ARG A 40 -6.55 0.84 8.83
N ALA A 41 -6.56 0.09 9.93
CA ALA A 41 -7.75 -0.62 10.37
C ALA A 41 -8.86 0.35 10.78
N TYR A 42 -8.52 1.41 11.51
CA TYR A 42 -9.48 2.44 11.94
C TYR A 42 -10.17 3.12 10.74
N HIS A 43 -9.44 3.40 9.68
CA HIS A 43 -9.99 4.01 8.45
C HIS A 43 -10.51 2.99 7.42
N GLY A 44 -10.69 1.73 7.78
CA GLY A 44 -11.29 0.70 6.91
C GLY A 44 -10.51 0.47 5.61
N ARG A 45 -9.18 0.58 5.63
CA ARG A 45 -8.32 0.41 4.45
C ARG A 45 -8.15 -1.08 4.12
N ALA A 46 -7.77 -1.38 2.87
CA ALA A 46 -7.68 -2.75 2.33
C ALA A 46 -6.81 -3.71 3.17
N ALA A 47 -5.75 -3.22 3.80
CA ALA A 47 -4.94 -3.98 4.77
C ALA A 47 -5.02 -3.30 6.14
N GLY A 48 -5.31 -4.09 7.18
CA GLY A 48 -5.45 -3.61 8.57
C GLY A 48 -4.40 -4.22 9.50
N MET A 49 -4.55 -3.97 10.81
CA MET A 49 -3.60 -4.38 11.86
C MET A 49 -3.09 -5.81 11.74
N ARG A 50 -3.98 -6.79 11.50
CA ARG A 50 -3.62 -8.21 11.37
C ARG A 50 -2.63 -8.45 10.23
N THR A 51 -2.85 -7.81 9.08
CA THR A 51 -1.98 -7.95 7.90
C THR A 51 -0.59 -7.39 8.19
N TYR A 52 -0.50 -6.21 8.82
CA TYR A 52 0.79 -5.59 9.15
C TYR A 52 1.57 -6.40 10.18
N ALA A 53 0.89 -6.93 11.21
CA ALA A 53 1.50 -7.81 12.20
C ALA A 53 2.07 -9.07 11.55
N LEU A 54 1.31 -9.74 10.67
CA LEU A 54 1.77 -10.93 9.96
C LEU A 54 2.99 -10.65 9.06
N VAL A 55 2.96 -9.57 8.28
CA VAL A 55 4.08 -9.18 7.41
C VAL A 55 5.34 -8.86 8.22
N CYS A 56 5.20 -8.09 9.31
CA CYS A 56 6.32 -7.72 10.18
C CYS A 56 6.91 -8.95 10.89
N MET A 57 6.06 -9.83 11.44
CA MET A 57 6.49 -11.08 12.07
C MET A 57 7.16 -12.02 11.09
N ALA A 58 6.58 -12.24 9.90
CA ALA A 58 7.15 -13.14 8.89
C ALA A 58 8.53 -12.66 8.41
N SER A 59 8.66 -11.35 8.17
CA SER A 59 9.94 -10.74 7.79
C SER A 59 10.98 -10.89 8.91
N CYS A 60 10.57 -10.64 10.15
CA CYS A 60 11.41 -10.82 11.33
C CYS A 60 11.86 -12.27 11.51
N ALA A 61 10.95 -13.24 11.41
CA ALA A 61 11.24 -14.67 11.54
C ALA A 61 12.29 -15.13 10.53
N VAL A 62 12.13 -14.74 9.26
CA VAL A 62 13.04 -15.11 8.17
C VAL A 62 14.41 -14.45 8.35
N THR A 63 14.47 -13.21 8.85
CA THR A 63 15.75 -12.53 9.16
C THR A 63 16.46 -13.16 10.36
N ILE A 64 15.73 -13.48 11.44
CA ILE A 64 16.28 -14.16 12.63
C ILE A 64 16.88 -15.50 12.25
N LEU A 65 16.21 -16.26 11.37
CA LEU A 65 16.67 -17.58 10.95
C LEU A 65 18.12 -17.51 10.43
N VAL A 66 18.47 -16.47 9.67
CA VAL A 66 19.84 -16.26 9.17
C VAL A 66 20.83 -15.85 10.27
N GLY A 67 20.37 -15.19 11.33
CA GLY A 67 21.23 -14.71 12.42
C GLY A 67 21.77 -15.80 13.34
N TYR A 68 21.16 -16.99 13.36
CA TYR A 68 21.52 -18.10 14.26
C TYR A 68 21.82 -19.42 13.52
N PRO A 69 22.77 -19.45 12.57
CA PRO A 69 23.04 -20.63 11.74
C PRO A 69 23.59 -21.81 12.53
N ASP A 70 24.29 -21.54 13.62
CA ASP A 70 24.83 -22.52 14.57
C ASP A 70 23.73 -23.24 15.37
N GLN A 71 22.55 -22.63 15.51
CA GLN A 71 21.41 -23.20 16.23
C GLN A 71 20.49 -24.03 15.30
N TRP A 72 20.76 -24.06 13.98
CA TRP A 72 19.94 -24.79 13.02
C TRP A 72 19.95 -26.29 13.28
N PHE A 73 18.81 -26.92 13.01
CA PHE A 73 18.62 -28.38 13.20
C PHE A 73 19.00 -28.85 14.61
N GLY A 74 18.73 -28.03 15.64
CA GLY A 74 19.05 -28.33 17.04
C GLY A 74 20.56 -28.31 17.33
N GLY A 75 21.34 -27.52 16.58
CA GLY A 75 22.79 -27.41 16.77
C GLY A 75 23.60 -28.65 16.36
N HIS A 76 22.96 -29.68 15.81
CA HIS A 76 23.59 -30.93 15.38
C HIS A 76 24.45 -30.77 14.11
N MET A 77 24.46 -29.57 13.50
CA MET A 77 25.32 -29.24 12.36
C MET A 77 26.74 -28.82 12.79
N ALA A 78 27.04 -28.77 14.09
CA ALA A 78 28.36 -28.43 14.62
C ALA A 78 29.39 -29.55 14.32
N GLY A 79 30.14 -29.42 13.23
CA GLY A 79 31.22 -30.35 12.87
C GLY A 79 31.61 -30.33 11.39
N GLY A 80 30.71 -29.93 10.51
CA GLY A 80 31.06 -29.49 9.16
C GLY A 80 31.14 -27.98 9.17
N SER A 81 32.15 -27.39 8.51
CA SER A 81 32.18 -25.95 8.25
C SER A 81 30.81 -25.51 7.75
N LEU A 82 30.03 -24.83 8.61
CA LEU A 82 28.84 -24.10 8.16
C LEU A 82 29.30 -23.35 6.92
N PRO A 83 28.62 -23.50 5.77
CA PRO A 83 29.00 -22.73 4.61
C PRO A 83 29.10 -21.27 5.05
N GLN A 84 30.25 -20.63 4.83
CA GLN A 84 30.46 -19.18 5.05
C GLN A 84 29.46 -18.29 4.25
N PHE A 85 28.42 -18.89 3.69
CA PHE A 85 27.46 -18.40 2.72
C PHE A 85 26.09 -18.10 3.35
N THR A 86 25.97 -17.92 4.67
CA THR A 86 24.75 -17.30 5.21
C THR A 86 24.90 -15.79 5.06
N ASP A 87 24.70 -15.31 3.83
CA ASP A 87 24.69 -13.88 3.51
C ASP A 87 23.30 -13.31 3.84
N PRO A 88 23.16 -12.52 4.94
CA PRO A 88 21.87 -11.96 5.34
C PRO A 88 21.26 -11.09 4.25
N THR A 89 22.09 -10.51 3.37
CA THR A 89 21.62 -9.64 2.28
C THR A 89 20.78 -10.41 1.27
N ARG A 90 21.07 -11.70 1.01
CA ARG A 90 20.27 -12.54 0.10
C ARG A 90 18.87 -12.79 0.64
N VAL A 91 18.77 -13.01 1.94
CA VAL A 91 17.47 -13.23 2.59
C VAL A 91 16.68 -11.93 2.66
N ILE A 92 17.33 -10.81 2.98
CA ILE A 92 16.72 -9.47 2.89
C ILE A 92 16.22 -9.20 1.47
N GLN A 93 17.02 -9.49 0.44
CA GLN A 93 16.61 -9.36 -0.96
C GLN A 93 15.39 -10.23 -1.25
N GLY A 94 15.37 -11.48 -0.78
CA GLY A 94 14.21 -12.37 -0.92
C GLY A 94 12.94 -11.82 -0.27
N VAL A 95 13.04 -11.27 0.94
CA VAL A 95 11.90 -10.61 1.62
C VAL A 95 11.43 -9.38 0.84
N VAL A 96 12.35 -8.52 0.40
CA VAL A 96 12.05 -7.30 -0.38
C VAL A 96 11.39 -7.63 -1.72
N THR A 97 11.82 -8.70 -2.39
CA THR A 97 11.16 -9.19 -3.61
C THR A 97 9.76 -9.78 -3.30
N GLY A 98 9.65 -10.60 -2.25
CA GLY A 98 8.38 -11.24 -1.87
C GLY A 98 7.28 -10.25 -1.47
N ILE A 99 7.62 -9.22 -0.69
CA ILE A 99 6.65 -8.17 -0.31
C ILE A 99 6.18 -7.37 -1.52
N GLY A 100 7.00 -7.24 -2.57
CA GLY A 100 6.61 -6.59 -3.82
C GLY A 100 5.38 -7.26 -4.47
N PHE A 101 5.29 -8.59 -4.43
CA PHE A 101 4.15 -9.33 -4.96
C PHE A 101 2.85 -9.05 -4.16
N LEU A 102 2.94 -9.06 -2.83
CA LEU A 102 1.79 -8.71 -1.96
C LEU A 102 1.34 -7.27 -2.17
N CYS A 103 2.29 -6.34 -2.29
CA CYS A 103 2.01 -4.93 -2.55
C CYS A 103 1.29 -4.72 -3.89
N ALA A 104 1.70 -5.42 -4.95
CA ALA A 104 1.02 -5.37 -6.24
C ALA A 104 -0.44 -5.84 -6.13
N GLY A 105 -0.70 -6.89 -5.33
CA GLY A 105 -2.05 -7.41 -5.10
C GLY A 105 -2.99 -6.49 -4.31
N VAL A 106 -2.49 -5.41 -3.70
CA VAL A 106 -3.30 -4.43 -2.96
C VAL A 106 -3.54 -3.15 -3.76
N ILE A 107 -2.76 -2.92 -4.82
CA ILE A 107 -2.95 -1.77 -5.71
C ILE A 107 -4.03 -2.13 -6.72
N MET A 108 -5.20 -1.49 -6.60
CA MET A 108 -6.34 -1.70 -7.49
C MET A 108 -6.49 -0.52 -8.44
N ARG A 109 -6.69 -0.82 -9.72
CA ARG A 109 -6.95 0.17 -10.76
C ARG A 109 -8.36 -0.02 -11.32
N GLU A 110 -9.22 0.98 -11.15
CA GLU A 110 -10.56 1.03 -11.72
C GLU A 110 -10.64 2.21 -12.70
N GLY A 111 -10.54 1.93 -14.00
CA GLY A 111 -10.47 2.94 -15.04
C GLY A 111 -9.29 3.90 -14.85
N MET A 112 -9.60 5.16 -14.50
CA MET A 112 -8.62 6.22 -14.24
C MET A 112 -8.29 6.40 -12.75
N ASN A 113 -8.96 5.67 -11.86
CA ASN A 113 -8.76 5.76 -10.42
C ASN A 113 -7.81 4.64 -9.97
N ILE A 114 -6.71 5.00 -9.30
CA ILE A 114 -5.80 4.05 -8.67
C ILE A 114 -6.03 4.15 -7.17
N SER A 115 -6.01 3.02 -6.47
CA SER A 115 -6.15 2.99 -5.02
C SER A 115 -5.20 1.97 -4.41
N GLY A 116 -4.90 2.14 -3.13
CA GLY A 116 -4.05 1.22 -2.39
C GLY A 116 -2.55 1.54 -2.41
N LEU A 117 -2.10 2.58 -3.11
CA LEU A 117 -0.68 2.99 -3.17
C LEU A 117 -0.06 3.19 -1.78
N THR A 118 -0.71 3.98 -0.91
CA THR A 118 -0.25 4.21 0.47
C THR A 118 -0.26 2.93 1.30
N THR A 119 -1.23 2.05 1.07
CA THR A 119 -1.36 0.77 1.77
C THR A 119 -0.22 -0.16 1.38
N ALA A 120 0.10 -0.26 0.08
CA ALA A 120 1.26 -0.98 -0.43
C ALA A 120 2.58 -0.43 0.13
N ALA A 121 2.79 0.89 0.08
CA ALA A 121 4.01 1.51 0.62
C ALA A 121 4.21 1.24 2.13
N SER A 122 3.13 1.24 2.90
CA SER A 122 3.21 0.99 4.35
C SER A 122 3.33 -0.50 4.69
N MET A 123 2.78 -1.42 3.89
CA MET A 123 3.11 -2.85 4.01
C MET A 123 4.58 -3.13 3.70
N TRP A 124 5.14 -2.43 2.70
CA TRP A 124 6.56 -2.50 2.40
C TRP A 124 7.39 -2.02 3.61
N ALA A 125 7.03 -0.88 4.21
CA ALA A 125 7.65 -0.40 5.45
C ALA A 125 7.51 -1.39 6.62
N ALA A 126 6.36 -2.06 6.77
CA ALA A 126 6.17 -3.09 7.79
C ALA A 126 7.14 -4.27 7.64
N SER A 127 7.43 -4.67 6.39
CA SER A 127 8.42 -5.73 6.13
C SER A 127 9.83 -5.27 6.53
N ALA A 128 10.20 -4.03 6.21
CA ALA A 128 11.47 -3.43 6.60
C ALA A 128 11.64 -3.33 8.13
N ILE A 129 10.59 -2.95 8.86
CA ILE A 129 10.60 -2.95 10.33
C ILE A 129 10.88 -4.34 10.88
N GLY A 130 10.23 -5.37 10.32
CA GLY A 130 10.45 -6.76 10.69
C GLY A 130 11.90 -7.20 10.47
N ILE A 131 12.51 -6.84 9.33
CA ILE A 131 13.92 -7.12 9.03
C ILE A 131 14.83 -6.44 10.05
N VAL A 132 14.67 -5.13 10.26
CA VAL A 132 15.51 -4.34 11.18
C VAL A 132 15.40 -4.91 12.60
N LEU A 133 14.20 -5.30 13.03
CA LEU A 133 14.00 -5.94 14.32
C LEU A 133 14.68 -7.31 14.36
N GLY A 134 14.51 -8.15 13.33
CA GLY A 134 15.11 -9.48 13.26
C GLY A 134 16.64 -9.49 13.23
N MET A 135 17.26 -8.38 12.81
CA MET A 135 18.71 -8.14 12.91
C MET A 135 19.15 -7.70 14.33
N GLY A 136 18.22 -7.50 15.27
CA GLY A 136 18.49 -7.05 16.63
C GLY A 136 18.52 -5.52 16.82
N PHE A 137 18.21 -4.73 15.79
CA PHE A 137 18.20 -3.26 15.89
C PHE A 137 16.88 -2.72 16.45
N TYR A 138 16.57 -3.04 17.71
CA TYR A 138 15.30 -2.69 18.37
C TYR A 138 14.98 -1.20 18.33
N PHE A 139 15.96 -0.33 18.67
CA PHE A 139 15.75 1.10 18.69
C PHE A 139 15.39 1.64 17.29
N ALA A 140 16.10 1.19 16.26
CA ALA A 140 15.84 1.60 14.88
C ALA A 140 14.46 1.09 14.40
N ALA A 141 14.08 -0.14 14.74
CA ALA A 141 12.76 -0.69 14.41
C ALA A 141 11.63 0.10 15.07
N ILE A 142 11.76 0.45 16.35
CA ILE A 142 10.78 1.26 17.08
C ILE A 142 10.70 2.67 16.47
N ALA A 143 11.84 3.32 16.24
CA ALA A 143 11.90 4.64 15.64
C ALA A 143 11.26 4.67 14.24
N LEU A 144 11.58 3.69 13.39
CA LEU A 144 10.98 3.56 12.05
C LEU A 144 9.46 3.36 12.13
N THR A 145 9.00 2.52 13.06
CA THR A 145 7.55 2.30 13.29
C THR A 145 6.85 3.60 13.66
N LEU A 146 7.41 4.37 14.60
CA LEU A 146 6.86 5.65 15.04
C LEU A 146 6.86 6.69 13.92
N LEU A 147 7.94 6.79 13.14
CA LEU A 147 8.02 7.69 11.99
C LEU A 147 6.98 7.32 10.92
N CYS A 148 6.83 6.05 10.58
CA CYS A 148 5.81 5.61 9.63
C CYS A 148 4.39 5.85 10.17
N ALA A 149 4.13 5.56 11.44
CA ALA A 149 2.82 5.76 12.06
C ALA A 149 2.45 7.26 12.14
N THR A 150 3.41 8.12 12.50
CA THR A 150 3.19 9.59 12.53
C THR A 150 2.94 10.15 11.13
N LEU A 151 3.69 9.71 10.11
CA LEU A 151 3.44 10.09 8.72
C LEU A 151 2.06 9.64 8.24
N MET A 152 1.60 8.45 8.61
CA MET A 152 0.25 7.96 8.27
C MET A 152 -0.84 8.81 8.94
N MET A 153 -0.67 9.15 10.23
CA MET A 153 -1.67 9.90 10.98
C MET A 153 -1.72 11.40 10.63
N TRP A 154 -0.56 12.02 10.36
CA TRP A 154 -0.46 13.47 10.14
C TRP A 154 -0.30 13.85 8.67
N GLY A 155 0.15 12.92 7.81
CA GLY A 155 0.38 13.20 6.39
C GLY A 155 -0.88 13.71 5.69
N ALA A 156 -2.02 13.03 5.88
CA ALA A 156 -3.29 13.48 5.30
C ALA A 156 -3.74 14.85 5.83
N LYS A 157 -3.52 15.14 7.12
CA LYS A 157 -3.83 16.45 7.72
C LYS A 157 -2.94 17.54 7.13
N LEU A 158 -1.65 17.25 6.95
CA LEU A 158 -0.70 18.20 6.36
C LEU A 158 -1.02 18.47 4.90
N GLU A 159 -1.34 17.42 4.13
CA GLU A 159 -1.74 17.51 2.74
C GLU A 159 -3.02 18.33 2.57
N SER A 160 -4.00 18.17 3.47
CA SER A 160 -5.23 18.99 3.45
C SER A 160 -4.99 20.48 3.71
N ARG A 161 -3.87 20.85 4.35
CA ARG A 161 -3.48 22.26 4.55
C ARG A 161 -2.73 22.85 3.35
N LEU A 162 -2.21 22.00 2.47
CA LEU A 162 -1.58 22.44 1.23
C LEU A 162 -2.66 22.78 0.20
N PRO A 163 -2.41 23.77 -0.68
CA PRO A 163 -3.33 24.10 -1.77
C PRO A 163 -3.43 22.91 -2.73
N SER A 164 -4.50 22.12 -2.57
CA SER A 164 -4.83 21.02 -3.47
C SER A 164 -5.85 21.49 -4.51
N HIS A 165 -5.58 21.18 -5.76
CA HIS A 165 -6.50 21.38 -6.88
C HIS A 165 -7.29 20.08 -7.07
N PRO A 166 -8.53 19.98 -6.54
CA PRO A 166 -9.28 18.73 -6.60
C PRO A 166 -9.52 18.30 -8.05
N ALA A 167 -9.21 17.05 -8.34
CA ALA A 167 -9.47 16.44 -9.64
C ALA A 167 -10.82 15.71 -9.63
N ILE A 168 -11.54 15.77 -10.76
CA ILE A 168 -12.78 15.05 -11.01
C ILE A 168 -12.61 14.18 -12.25
N ALA A 169 -13.07 12.94 -12.18
CA ALA A 169 -13.20 12.06 -13.33
C ALA A 169 -14.63 12.18 -13.86
N VAL A 170 -14.75 12.57 -15.13
CA VAL A 170 -16.01 12.80 -15.81
C VAL A 170 -16.17 11.72 -16.87
N THR A 171 -17.33 11.10 -16.89
CA THR A 171 -17.77 10.15 -17.92
C THR A 171 -19.06 10.69 -18.52
N LEU A 172 -19.04 10.95 -19.82
CA LEU A 172 -20.19 11.42 -20.58
C LEU A 172 -20.60 10.35 -21.58
N ARG A 173 -21.91 10.14 -21.73
CA ARG A 173 -22.48 9.30 -22.77
C ARG A 173 -23.27 10.18 -23.73
N GLY A 174 -22.88 10.18 -25.00
CA GLY A 174 -23.57 10.91 -26.06
C GLY A 174 -24.89 10.26 -26.46
N GLU A 175 -25.84 11.08 -26.94
CA GLU A 175 -27.00 10.61 -27.71
C GLU A 175 -26.56 9.91 -29.00
N SER A 176 -27.46 9.12 -29.60
CA SER A 176 -27.20 8.37 -30.84
C SER A 176 -26.61 9.28 -31.93
N GLY A 177 -25.41 8.94 -32.42
CA GLY A 177 -24.70 9.69 -33.45
C GLY A 177 -24.04 11.00 -33.01
N ARG A 178 -24.16 11.41 -31.74
CA ARG A 178 -23.47 12.61 -31.22
C ARG A 178 -22.00 12.30 -30.90
N ARG A 179 -21.10 13.04 -31.53
CA ARG A 179 -19.67 13.05 -31.21
C ARG A 179 -19.30 14.34 -30.50
N PHE A 180 -18.69 14.23 -29.33
CA PHE A 180 -18.08 15.39 -28.68
C PHE A 180 -16.70 15.66 -29.28
N THR A 181 -16.25 16.91 -29.23
CA THR A 181 -14.86 17.25 -29.58
C THR A 181 -14.08 17.53 -28.31
N GLN A 182 -12.79 17.17 -28.26
CA GLN A 182 -11.95 17.52 -27.12
C GLN A 182 -11.93 19.03 -26.83
N ALA A 183 -11.92 19.86 -27.89
CA ALA A 183 -11.97 21.31 -27.76
C ALA A 183 -13.26 21.80 -27.07
N GLU A 184 -14.41 21.23 -27.45
CA GLU A 184 -15.72 21.53 -26.85
C GLU A 184 -15.75 21.19 -25.35
N LEU A 185 -15.26 20.00 -24.99
CA LEU A 185 -15.20 19.56 -23.58
C LEU A 185 -14.19 20.38 -22.77
N ALA A 186 -13.05 20.75 -23.38
CA ALA A 186 -12.04 21.58 -22.75
C ALA A 186 -12.55 23.01 -22.50
N GLU A 187 -13.23 23.62 -23.48
CA GLU A 187 -13.82 24.96 -23.36
C GLU A 187 -14.93 24.99 -22.30
N PHE A 188 -15.80 23.98 -22.29
CA PHE A 188 -16.82 23.82 -21.25
C PHE A 188 -16.20 23.70 -19.85
N ALA A 189 -15.18 22.85 -19.69
CA ALA A 189 -14.46 22.70 -18.43
C ALA A 189 -13.79 24.03 -18.01
N ASP A 190 -13.17 24.74 -18.95
CA ASP A 190 -12.48 26.01 -18.69
C ASP A 190 -13.45 27.10 -18.21
N GLY A 191 -14.63 27.20 -18.83
CA GLY A 191 -15.72 28.10 -18.44
C GLY A 191 -16.30 27.81 -17.06
N LEU A 192 -16.15 26.58 -16.56
CA LEU A 192 -16.54 26.18 -15.21
C LEU A 192 -15.43 26.39 -14.15
N GLY A 193 -14.24 26.82 -14.58
CA GLY A 193 -13.08 26.98 -13.71
C GLY A 193 -12.29 25.69 -13.51
N TYR A 194 -12.36 24.74 -14.45
CA TYR A 194 -11.59 23.51 -14.46
C TYR A 194 -10.55 23.53 -15.58
N ARG A 195 -9.45 22.80 -15.42
CA ARG A 195 -8.47 22.53 -16.46
C ARG A 195 -8.63 21.09 -16.92
N PHE A 196 -8.74 20.89 -18.23
CA PHE A 196 -8.70 19.56 -18.82
C PHE A 196 -7.30 18.96 -18.66
N ALA A 197 -7.19 17.77 -18.05
CA ALA A 197 -5.90 17.12 -17.87
C ALA A 197 -5.41 16.52 -19.20
N PRO A 198 -4.28 16.98 -19.77
CA PRO A 198 -3.76 16.46 -21.04
C PRO A 198 -3.47 14.95 -20.90
N GLY A 199 -3.90 14.15 -21.88
CA GLY A 199 -3.67 12.70 -21.89
C GLY A 199 -4.60 11.87 -21.01
N SER A 200 -5.62 12.46 -20.38
CA SER A 200 -6.62 11.73 -19.59
C SER A 200 -7.83 11.22 -20.40
N LEU A 201 -7.91 11.59 -21.69
CA LEU A 201 -9.05 11.31 -22.55
C LEU A 201 -9.06 9.86 -23.02
N SER A 202 -10.17 9.18 -22.79
CA SER A 202 -10.49 7.85 -23.32
C SER A 202 -11.87 7.91 -23.97
N ILE A 203 -11.97 7.40 -25.21
CA ILE A 203 -13.20 7.37 -25.98
C ILE A 203 -13.51 5.91 -26.30
N GLU A 204 -14.71 5.46 -25.93
CA GLU A 204 -15.18 4.09 -26.12
C GLU A 204 -16.51 4.13 -26.86
N LYS A 205 -16.66 3.38 -27.96
CA LYS A 205 -17.92 3.31 -28.71
C LYS A 205 -18.67 2.04 -28.35
N GLN A 206 -19.86 2.16 -27.77
CA GLN A 206 -20.71 1.05 -27.39
C GLN A 206 -22.04 1.10 -28.16
N GLY A 207 -22.16 0.29 -29.21
CA GLY A 207 -23.29 0.33 -30.13
C GLY A 207 -23.34 1.65 -30.89
N ASP A 208 -24.44 2.39 -30.76
CA ASP A 208 -24.66 3.69 -31.41
C ASP A 208 -24.30 4.90 -30.51
N HIS A 209 -23.78 4.65 -29.31
CA HIS A 209 -23.37 5.68 -28.36
C HIS A 209 -21.84 5.73 -28.22
N GLU A 210 -21.30 6.94 -28.09
CA GLU A 210 -19.92 7.16 -27.68
C GLU A 210 -19.87 7.56 -26.20
N GLU A 211 -19.04 6.85 -25.43
CA GLU A 211 -18.71 7.14 -24.04
C GLU A 211 -17.34 7.82 -23.98
N TRP A 212 -17.31 9.00 -23.36
CA TRP A 212 -16.13 9.85 -23.25
C TRP A 212 -15.74 9.98 -21.78
N ARG A 213 -14.54 9.50 -21.44
CA ARG A 213 -13.98 9.56 -20.09
C ARG A 213 -12.78 10.50 -20.07
N PHE A 214 -12.75 11.45 -19.15
CA PHE A 214 -11.65 12.41 -18.99
C PHE A 214 -11.52 12.91 -17.55
N VAL A 215 -10.37 13.50 -17.23
CA VAL A 215 -10.10 14.07 -15.90
C VAL A 215 -9.97 15.60 -16.00
N CYS A 216 -10.61 16.30 -15.08
CA CYS A 216 -10.53 17.75 -14.95
C CYS A 216 -9.99 18.13 -13.57
N THR A 217 -9.08 19.10 -13.50
CA THR A 217 -8.55 19.65 -12.24
C THR A 217 -9.15 21.03 -11.97
N ALA A 218 -9.69 21.26 -10.78
CA ALA A 218 -10.26 22.57 -10.45
C ALA A 218 -9.15 23.63 -10.36
N LYS A 219 -9.28 24.77 -11.05
CA LYS A 219 -8.31 25.88 -11.01
C LYS A 219 -8.24 26.53 -9.62
N GLN A 220 -9.25 26.33 -8.77
CA GLN A 220 -9.32 26.83 -7.40
C GLN A 220 -10.02 25.80 -6.49
N ASN A 221 -9.78 25.84 -5.18
CA ASN A 221 -10.46 24.98 -4.22
C ASN A 221 -11.89 25.50 -3.97
N PHE A 222 -12.90 24.83 -4.53
CA PHE A 222 -14.31 25.20 -4.40
C PHE A 222 -14.96 24.73 -3.09
N LYS A 223 -14.21 24.67 -1.98
CA LYS A 223 -14.72 24.27 -0.63
C LYS A 223 -15.56 22.98 -0.65
N GLY A 224 -15.15 21.98 -1.45
CA GLY A 224 -15.84 20.69 -1.56
C GLY A 224 -17.05 20.66 -2.49
N GLN A 225 -17.44 21.77 -3.14
CA GLN A 225 -18.55 21.81 -4.11
C GLN A 225 -18.14 21.45 -5.55
N THR A 226 -16.93 20.92 -5.74
CA THR A 226 -16.33 20.63 -7.04
C THR A 226 -17.25 19.76 -7.92
N LEU A 227 -17.81 18.68 -7.35
CA LEU A 227 -18.75 17.82 -8.07
C LEU A 227 -20.05 18.54 -8.45
N CYS A 228 -20.71 19.16 -7.47
CA CYS A 228 -22.02 19.79 -7.66
C CYS A 228 -21.98 20.94 -8.66
N ARG A 229 -20.88 21.71 -8.70
CA ARG A 229 -20.68 22.79 -9.66
C ARG A 229 -20.55 22.28 -11.09
N PHE A 230 -19.85 21.15 -11.28
CA PHE A 230 -19.68 20.55 -12.59
C PHE A 230 -20.99 19.88 -13.07
N THR A 231 -21.66 19.12 -12.21
CA THR A 231 -22.93 18.46 -12.57
C THR A 231 -24.08 19.45 -12.76
N GLY A 232 -24.13 20.56 -12.00
CA GLY A 232 -25.20 21.56 -12.11
C GLY A 232 -25.28 22.25 -13.46
N ARG A 233 -24.15 22.35 -14.17
CA ARG A 233 -24.06 22.97 -15.50
C ARG A 233 -23.89 21.96 -16.63
N LEU A 234 -23.88 20.66 -16.32
CA LEU A 234 -23.73 19.62 -17.33
C LEU A 234 -24.90 19.54 -18.31
N HIS A 235 -26.08 20.01 -17.90
CA HIS A 235 -27.25 20.12 -18.77
C HIS A 235 -27.06 21.15 -19.90
N GLU A 236 -26.09 22.06 -19.77
CA GLU A 236 -25.77 23.07 -20.80
C GLU A 236 -25.01 22.47 -21.99
N LEU A 237 -24.47 21.25 -21.85
CA LEU A 237 -23.83 20.51 -22.95
C LEU A 237 -24.90 19.80 -23.80
N PRO A 238 -25.12 20.20 -25.06
CA PRO A 238 -26.12 19.58 -25.90
C PRO A 238 -25.71 18.17 -26.37
N GLY A 239 -26.64 17.21 -26.25
CA GLY A 239 -26.48 15.84 -26.73
C GLY A 239 -25.89 14.85 -25.71
N VAL A 240 -25.98 15.16 -24.40
CA VAL A 240 -25.58 14.25 -23.32
C VAL A 240 -26.78 13.37 -22.92
N ALA A 241 -26.72 12.08 -23.25
CA ALA A 241 -27.73 11.08 -22.88
C ALA A 241 -27.58 10.60 -21.42
N GLY A 242 -26.39 10.69 -20.85
CA GLY A 242 -26.12 10.32 -19.47
C GLY A 242 -24.73 10.71 -19.01
N TYR A 243 -24.52 10.81 -17.71
CA TYR A 243 -23.23 11.19 -17.16
C TYR A 243 -22.94 10.50 -15.83
N ARG A 244 -21.65 10.38 -15.53
CA ARG A 244 -21.13 9.97 -14.23
C ARG A 244 -19.94 10.87 -13.90
N VAL A 245 -20.01 11.57 -12.77
CA VAL A 245 -18.90 12.40 -12.28
C VAL A 245 -18.49 11.87 -10.91
N THR A 246 -17.20 11.63 -10.74
CA THR A 246 -16.61 11.12 -9.50
C THR A 246 -15.39 11.93 -9.13
N HIS A 247 -14.99 11.93 -7.86
CA HIS A 247 -13.68 12.45 -7.49
C HIS A 247 -12.60 11.54 -8.08
N ALA A 248 -11.63 12.13 -8.78
CA ALA A 248 -10.42 11.40 -9.16
C ALA A 248 -9.52 11.36 -7.93
N ARG A 249 -9.30 10.16 -7.38
CA ARG A 249 -8.34 9.91 -6.31
C ARG A 249 -7.12 9.19 -6.91
N ASN A 250 -5.94 9.65 -6.51
CA ASN A 250 -4.73 8.85 -6.62
C ASN A 250 -4.61 7.92 -5.41
#